data_AF-A0A2L1TR68-F1
#
_entry.id   AF-A0A2L1TR68-F1
#
_cell.length_a   1.000
_cell.length_b   1.000
_cell.length_c   1.000
_cell.angle_alpha   90.00
_cell.angle_beta   90.00
_cell.angle_gamma   90.00
#
_symmetry.space_group_name_H-M   'P 1'
#
loop_
_entity.id
_entity.type
_entity.pdbx_description
1 polymer ?
#
loop_
_entity_poly.entity_id
_entity_poly.type
_entity_poly.pdbx_seq_one_letter_code
_entity_poly.pdbx_strand_id
1 'polypeptide(L)'
;MQSADSLIQDIMAGVKVPVQDPVPLRCLLEQTYKVAEELKLNLTLSRWIALGNHYAAMINRLQAGDKLPPVEEEAFNEISAAAEEASAFVLRSYHEQLKLNIDRTEIFLLAVHFEAALQW
;
A
#
# COMPACT_ATOMS: atom_id res chain seq x y z
N MET A 1 -2.11 20.25 -12.07
CA MET A 1 -1.72 19.16 -11.15
C MET A 1 -2.92 18.89 -10.27
N GLN A 2 -3.44 17.66 -10.25
CA GLN A 2 -4.51 17.29 -9.32
C GLN A 2 -3.96 17.42 -7.88
N SER A 3 -4.77 17.87 -6.92
CA SER A 3 -4.33 17.90 -5.51
C SER A 3 -4.31 16.48 -4.95
N ALA A 4 -3.45 16.23 -3.96
CA ALA A 4 -3.42 14.95 -3.24
C ALA A 4 -4.81 14.54 -2.75
N ASP A 5 -5.58 15.48 -2.18
CA ASP A 5 -6.93 15.23 -1.69
C ASP A 5 -7.91 14.80 -2.79
N SER A 6 -7.90 15.47 -3.95
CA SER A 6 -8.82 15.11 -5.04
C SER A 6 -8.46 13.77 -5.68
N LEU A 7 -7.16 13.45 -5.78
CA LEU A 7 -6.73 12.12 -6.21
C LEU A 7 -7.18 11.05 -5.22
N ILE A 8 -6.98 11.25 -3.92
CA ILE A 8 -7.40 10.30 -2.88
C ILE A 8 -8.91 10.07 -2.92
N GLN A 9 -9.71 11.12 -3.15
CA GLN A 9 -11.16 10.98 -3.32
C GLN A 9 -11.50 10.11 -4.54
N ASP A 10 -10.85 10.32 -5.68
CA ASP A 10 -11.06 9.49 -6.88
C ASP A 10 -10.68 8.03 -6.64
N ILE A 11 -9.58 7.79 -5.91
CA ILE A 11 -9.14 6.45 -5.54
C ILE A 11 -10.20 5.78 -4.66
N MET A 12 -10.62 6.45 -3.59
CA MET A 12 -11.63 5.92 -2.66
C MET A 12 -12.95 5.61 -3.35
N ALA A 13 -13.37 6.41 -4.34
CA ALA A 13 -14.55 6.13 -5.16
C ALA A 13 -14.35 4.92 -6.11
N GLY A 14 -13.11 4.65 -6.53
CA GLY A 14 -12.74 3.54 -7.39
C GLY A 14 -12.55 2.19 -6.67
N VAL A 15 -12.20 2.22 -5.37
CA VAL A 15 -12.03 1.02 -4.54
C VAL A 15 -13.33 0.21 -4.49
N LYS A 16 -13.21 -1.10 -4.70
CA LYS A 16 -14.34 -2.04 -4.74
C LYS A 16 -14.43 -2.92 -3.50
N VAL A 17 -13.32 -3.06 -2.77
CA VAL A 17 -13.30 -3.76 -1.50
C VAL A 17 -13.91 -2.85 -0.42
N PRO A 18 -15.03 -3.24 0.21
CA PRO A 18 -15.64 -2.41 1.25
C PRO A 18 -14.74 -2.36 2.49
N VAL A 19 -14.60 -1.19 3.09
CA VAL A 19 -13.90 -1.01 4.37
C VAL A 19 -14.87 -0.39 5.37
N GLN A 20 -14.95 -0.95 6.57
CA GLN A 20 -15.89 -0.47 7.59
C GLN A 20 -15.52 0.92 8.11
N ASP A 21 -14.23 1.17 8.32
CA ASP A 21 -13.68 2.48 8.66
C ASP A 21 -12.76 2.96 7.52
N PRO A 22 -13.11 4.05 6.81
CA PRO A 22 -12.30 4.55 5.71
C PRO A 22 -11.04 5.31 6.17
N VAL A 23 -10.93 5.68 7.45
CA VAL A 23 -9.81 6.50 7.95
C VAL A 23 -8.46 5.81 7.75
N PRO A 24 -8.26 4.53 8.15
CA PRO A 24 -7.05 3.78 7.85
C PRO A 24 -6.64 3.78 6.37
N LEU A 25 -7.62 3.56 5.48
CA LEU A 25 -7.37 3.53 4.05
C LEU A 25 -6.88 4.90 3.55
N ARG A 26 -7.53 5.98 3.99
CA ARG A 26 -7.10 7.33 3.65
C ARG A 26 -5.68 7.61 4.12
N CYS A 27 -5.34 7.25 5.36
CA CYS A 27 -3.99 7.44 5.89
C CYS A 27 -2.93 6.69 5.09
N LEU A 28 -3.18 5.42 4.72
CA LEU A 28 -2.26 4.65 3.88
C LEU A 28 -2.07 5.29 2.50
N LEU A 29 -3.16 5.76 1.88
CA LEU A 29 -3.09 6.46 0.59
C LEU A 29 -2.30 7.78 0.69
N GLU A 30 -2.47 8.56 1.75
CA GLU A 30 -1.70 9.79 1.99
C GLU A 30 -0.20 9.51 2.15
N GLN A 31 0.18 8.46 2.88
CA GLN A 31 1.59 8.09 3.02
C GLN A 31 2.16 7.58 1.70
N THR A 32 1.40 6.78 0.97
CA THR A 32 1.80 6.29 -0.35
C THR A 32 2.00 7.43 -1.34
N TYR A 33 1.13 8.45 -1.29
CA TYR A 33 1.25 9.64 -2.12
C TYR A 33 2.56 10.39 -1.87
N LYS A 34 2.95 10.59 -0.59
CA LYS A 34 4.23 11.21 -0.24
C LYS A 34 5.42 10.41 -0.76
N VAL A 35 5.40 9.09 -0.56
CA VAL A 35 6.45 8.20 -1.07
C VAL A 35 6.54 8.25 -2.60
N ALA A 36 5.39 8.27 -3.28
CA ALA A 36 5.34 8.40 -4.73
C ALA A 36 5.92 9.75 -5.21
N GLU A 37 5.65 10.86 -4.50
CA GLU A 37 6.26 12.16 -4.81
C GLU A 37 7.78 12.14 -4.61
N GLU A 38 8.26 11.58 -3.49
CA GLU A 38 9.70 11.48 -3.17
C GLU A 38 10.46 10.63 -4.21
N LEU A 39 9.87 9.51 -4.61
CA LEU A 39 10.43 8.60 -5.62
C LEU A 39 10.14 9.05 -7.05
N LYS A 40 9.42 10.17 -7.25
CA LYS A 40 8.98 10.69 -8.55
C LYS A 40 8.21 9.65 -9.38
N LEU A 41 7.43 8.81 -8.71
CA LEU A 41 6.59 7.80 -9.34
C LEU A 41 5.38 8.45 -10.00
N ASN A 42 5.17 8.12 -11.27
CA ASN A 42 4.01 8.60 -12.01
C ASN A 42 3.00 7.46 -12.21
N LEU A 43 2.13 7.27 -11.21
CA LEU A 43 1.12 6.21 -11.27
C LEU A 43 -0.15 6.71 -11.96
N THR A 44 -0.70 5.87 -12.85
CA THR A 44 -2.04 6.08 -13.40
C THR A 44 -3.10 5.93 -12.30
N LEU A 45 -4.28 6.54 -12.48
CA LEU A 45 -5.40 6.38 -11.56
C LEU A 45 -5.77 4.89 -11.35
N SER A 46 -5.67 4.06 -12.38
CA SER A 46 -5.92 2.62 -12.27
C SER A 46 -4.93 1.90 -11.34
N ARG A 47 -3.64 2.27 -11.37
CA ARG A 47 -2.63 1.73 -10.46
C ARG A 47 -2.87 2.19 -9.02
N TRP A 48 -3.27 3.45 -8.85
CA TRP A 48 -3.70 3.97 -7.55
C TRP A 48 -4.93 3.24 -6.98
N ILE A 49 -5.93 2.96 -7.82
CA ILE A 49 -7.11 2.18 -7.41
C ILE A 49 -6.72 0.74 -7.05
N ALA A 50 -5.78 0.12 -7.76
CA ALA A 50 -5.27 -1.19 -7.41
C ALA A 50 -4.61 -1.20 -6.01
N LEU A 51 -3.77 -0.21 -5.73
CA LEU A 51 -3.20 0.02 -4.38
C LEU A 51 -4.30 0.22 -3.32
N GLY A 52 -5.32 1.03 -3.61
CA GLY A 52 -6.45 1.24 -2.70
C GLY A 52 -7.21 -0.04 -2.37
N ASN A 53 -7.42 -0.92 -3.37
CA ASN A 53 -8.04 -2.23 -3.16
C ASN A 53 -7.15 -3.17 -2.33
N HIS A 54 -5.83 -3.15 -2.56
CA HIS A 54 -4.87 -3.90 -1.76
C HIS A 54 -4.94 -3.49 -0.28
N TYR A 55 -4.90 -2.18 0.00
CA TYR A 55 -5.02 -1.67 1.37
C TYR A 55 -6.34 -2.02 2.02
N ALA A 56 -7.46 -1.85 1.30
CA ALA A 56 -8.77 -2.21 1.80
C ALA A 56 -8.85 -3.70 2.19
N ALA A 57 -8.30 -4.59 1.35
CA ALA A 57 -8.24 -6.02 1.65
C ALA A 57 -7.33 -6.32 2.85
N MET A 58 -6.17 -5.66 2.95
CA MET A 58 -5.25 -5.78 4.09
C MET A 58 -5.90 -5.35 5.40
N ILE A 59 -6.54 -4.17 5.43
CA ILE A 59 -7.24 -3.64 6.60
C ILE A 59 -8.28 -4.66 7.09
N ASN A 60 -9.11 -5.18 6.19
CA ASN A 60 -10.14 -6.14 6.55
C ASN A 60 -9.56 -7.44 7.13
N ARG A 61 -8.48 -7.98 6.53
CA ARG A 61 -7.78 -9.16 7.06
C ARG A 61 -7.25 -8.92 8.47
N LEU A 62 -6.55 -7.81 8.67
CA LEU A 62 -5.96 -7.48 9.97
C LEU A 62 -7.01 -7.25 11.05
N GLN A 63 -8.15 -6.63 10.70
CA GLN A 63 -9.28 -6.46 11.63
C GLN A 63 -9.96 -7.78 11.97
N ALA A 64 -10.00 -8.74 11.04
CA ALA A 64 -10.49 -10.09 11.29
C ALA A 64 -9.51 -10.96 12.10
N GLY A 65 -8.24 -10.52 12.23
CA GLY A 65 -7.17 -11.30 12.84
C GLY A 65 -6.59 -12.39 11.92
N ASP A 66 -6.92 -12.34 10.63
CA ASP A 66 -6.41 -13.25 9.63
C ASP A 66 -4.93 -12.97 9.32
N LYS A 67 -4.18 -14.02 8.98
CA LYS A 67 -2.78 -13.94 8.58
C LYS A 67 -2.58 -14.49 7.19
N LEU A 68 -1.70 -13.86 6.43
CA LEU A 68 -1.25 -14.42 5.16
C LEU A 68 -0.20 -15.52 5.39
N PRO A 69 -0.13 -16.52 4.50
CA PRO A 69 1.00 -17.42 4.50
C PRO A 69 2.29 -16.64 4.20
N PRO A 70 3.43 -17.04 4.77
CA PRO A 70 4.70 -16.36 4.51
C PRO A 70 5.07 -16.47 3.03
N VAL A 71 5.64 -15.39 2.50
CA VAL A 71 6.31 -15.39 1.20
C VAL A 71 7.73 -15.93 1.38
N GLU A 72 8.15 -16.82 0.48
CA GLU A 72 9.51 -17.37 0.46
C GLU A 72 10.56 -16.26 0.28
N GLU A 73 11.67 -16.32 1.01
CA GLU A 73 12.70 -15.28 0.99
C GLU A 73 13.27 -15.05 -0.41
N GLU A 74 13.36 -16.10 -1.23
CA GLU A 74 13.87 -16.02 -2.58
C GLU A 74 13.03 -15.10 -3.48
N ALA A 75 11.74 -14.92 -3.18
CA ALA A 75 10.87 -14.03 -3.94
C ALA A 75 11.30 -12.56 -3.80
N PHE A 76 11.89 -12.18 -2.66
CA PHE A 76 12.39 -10.82 -2.45
C PHE A 76 13.58 -10.48 -3.36
N ASN A 77 14.28 -11.47 -3.91
CA ASN A 77 15.37 -11.22 -4.87
C ASN A 77 14.87 -10.56 -6.18
N GLU A 78 13.56 -10.65 -6.46
CA GLU A 78 12.92 -10.05 -7.64
C GLU A 78 12.40 -8.62 -7.39
N ILE A 79 12.56 -8.11 -6.17
CA ILE A 79 12.09 -6.78 -5.76
C ILE A 79 13.30 -5.88 -5.48
N SER A 80 13.26 -4.65 -5.98
CA SER A 80 14.31 -3.68 -5.68
C SER A 80 14.27 -3.25 -4.21
N ALA A 81 15.44 -2.96 -3.64
CA ALA A 81 15.53 -2.43 -2.27
C ALA A 81 14.69 -1.15 -2.09
N ALA A 82 14.60 -0.30 -3.13
CA ALA A 82 13.78 0.91 -3.10
C ALA A 82 12.28 0.60 -2.95
N ALA A 83 11.77 -0.41 -3.65
CA ALA A 83 10.37 -0.83 -3.53
C ALA A 83 10.07 -1.46 -2.17
N GLU A 84 10.99 -2.27 -1.64
CA GLU A 84 10.87 -2.86 -0.31
C GLU A 84 10.88 -1.80 0.80
N GLU A 85 11.82 -0.85 0.73
CA GLU A 85 11.91 0.27 1.68
C GLU A 85 10.68 1.17 1.64
N ALA A 86 10.18 1.50 0.45
CA ALA A 86 8.94 2.26 0.26
C ALA A 86 7.75 1.56 0.92
N SER A 87 7.63 0.26 0.69
CA SER A 87 6.57 -0.57 1.27
C SER A 87 6.64 -0.60 2.80
N ALA A 88 7.83 -0.92 3.34
CA ALA A 88 8.05 -0.95 4.78
C ALA A 88 7.77 0.40 5.45
N PHE A 89 8.13 1.51 4.78
CA PHE A 89 7.86 2.86 5.28
C PHE A 89 6.36 3.15 5.37
N VAL A 90 5.59 2.89 4.31
CA VAL A 90 4.14 3.12 4.31
C VAL A 90 3.45 2.30 5.42
N LEU A 91 3.78 1.01 5.52
CA LEU A 91 3.12 0.09 6.45
C LEU A 91 3.50 0.34 7.91
N ARG A 92 4.69 0.89 8.19
CA ARG A 92 5.15 1.16 9.55
C ARG A 92 4.15 2.01 10.33
N SER A 93 3.72 3.12 9.74
CA SER A 93 2.79 4.05 10.40
C SER A 93 1.46 3.41 10.78
N TYR A 94 0.96 2.49 9.96
CA TYR A 94 -0.31 1.81 10.19
C TYR A 94 -0.18 0.69 11.24
N HIS A 95 0.89 -0.11 11.17
CA HIS A 95 1.13 -1.18 12.15
C HIS A 95 1.49 -0.65 13.55
N GLU A 96 2.22 0.48 13.63
CA GLU A 96 2.49 1.14 14.91
C GLU A 96 1.20 1.56 15.62
N GLN A 97 0.21 2.08 14.89
CA GLN A 97 -1.09 2.44 15.45
C GLN A 97 -1.84 1.22 16.02
N LEU A 98 -1.71 0.07 15.36
CA LEU A 98 -2.36 -1.18 15.77
C LEU A 98 -1.55 -2.00 16.79
N LYS A 99 -0.32 -1.58 17.12
CA LYS A 99 0.64 -2.36 17.93
C LYS A 99 0.88 -3.77 17.38
N LEU A 100 0.83 -3.91 16.06
CA LEU A 100 1.11 -5.15 15.36
C LEU A 100 2.55 -5.14 14.84
N ASN A 101 3.17 -6.33 14.78
CA ASN A 101 4.42 -6.48 14.03
C ASN A 101 4.13 -6.32 12.54
N ILE A 102 5.02 -5.66 11.82
CA ILE A 102 4.92 -5.54 10.37
C ILE A 102 5.10 -6.93 9.75
N ASP A 103 4.08 -7.40 9.04
CA ASP A 103 4.13 -8.66 8.30
C ASP A 103 5.02 -8.50 7.06
N ARG A 104 6.10 -9.31 6.98
CA ARG A 104 6.99 -9.33 5.80
C ARG A 104 6.24 -9.68 4.51
N THR A 105 5.18 -10.47 4.60
CA THR A 105 4.33 -10.79 3.45
C THR A 105 3.64 -9.55 2.91
N GLU A 106 3.08 -8.70 3.79
CA GLU A 106 2.46 -7.45 3.37
C GLU A 106 3.51 -6.46 2.85
N ILE A 107 4.72 -6.44 3.42
CA ILE A 107 5.84 -5.66 2.85
C ILE A 107 6.08 -6.10 1.39
N PHE A 108 6.23 -7.40 1.14
CA PHE A 108 6.46 -7.92 -0.20
C PHE A 108 5.32 -7.56 -1.16
N LEU A 109 4.08 -7.86 -0.79
CA LEU A 109 2.92 -7.66 -1.66
C LEU A 109 2.71 -6.19 -2.03
N LEU A 110 2.93 -5.28 -1.09
CA LEU A 110 2.89 -3.85 -1.38
C LEU A 110 4.12 -3.41 -2.20
N ALA A 111 5.30 -3.98 -1.95
CA ALA A 111 6.50 -3.67 -2.73
C ALA A 111 6.33 -4.02 -4.22
N VAL A 112 5.59 -5.07 -4.57
CA VAL A 112 5.24 -5.39 -5.98
C VAL A 112 4.54 -4.22 -6.69
N HIS A 113 3.68 -3.46 -5.99
CA HIS A 113 3.03 -2.28 -6.58
C HIS A 113 4.02 -1.15 -6.85
N PHE A 114 4.98 -0.92 -5.95
CA PHE A 114 6.05 0.06 -6.13
C PHE A 114 7.03 -0.36 -7.24
N GLU A 115 7.40 -1.63 -7.27
CA GLU A 115 8.29 -2.19 -8.30
C GLU A 115 7.68 -2.02 -9.69
N ALA A 116 6.39 -2.37 -9.86
CA ALA A 116 5.67 -2.16 -11.11
C ALA A 116 5.57 -0.68 -11.52
N ALA A 117 5.64 0.24 -10.56
CA ALA A 117 5.68 1.68 -10.82
C ALA A 117 7.08 2.20 -11.15
N LEU A 118 8.14 1.58 -10.61
CA LEU A 118 9.54 1.96 -10.85
C LEU A 118 10.08 1.49 -12.21
N GLN A 119 9.56 0.38 -12.74
CA GLN A 119 10.04 -0.22 -13.99
C GLN A 119 9.49 0.46 -15.27
N TRP A 120 8.80 1.60 -15.16
CA TRP A 120 8.08 2.28 -16.25
C TRP A 120 8.26 3.80 -16.16
#